data_AF-A0A354GQW5-F1
#
_entry.id   AF-A0A354GQW5-F1
#
_cell.length_a   1.000
_cell.length_b   1.000
_cell.length_c   1.000
_cell.angle_alpha   90.00
_cell.angle_beta   90.00
_cell.angle_gamma   90.00
#
_symmetry.space_group_name_H-M   'P 1'
#
loop_
_entity.id
_entity.type
_entity.pdbx_description
1 polymer ?
#
loop_
_entity_poly.entity_id
_entity_poly.type
_entity_poly.pdbx_seq_one_letter_code
_entity_poly.pdbx_strand_id
1 'polypeptide(L)'
;MNEHKLKEQMCEIGRRLYAKGFAAANDGNITIRLNDREVLCTPTMVSKGFLKPEDICKVDYEGKQLAGTKKRTSEVLLHLAVYKARPDVMGAVHCHPPHATAFAVAQEPIPKCVLPEVEVFLGEVPIAEYETPGTQKFADCVLPYVRDCNTIILANHGTITFGPDLEKAYFNTEIIDAYCKILILARQLGRITTFNEQQTSELMEFKKRLGYDDVRFKNPDCALCGPSTFNGPDGAYALEPRAFAKEPPYKGRNAAPVDTDDLVRTITDQVMAALAGAGV
;
A
#
# COMPACT_ATOMS: atom_id res chain seq x y z
N MET A 1 -21.33 20.89 -4.64
CA MET A 1 -21.53 20.10 -5.88
C MET A 1 -22.97 19.58 -5.90
N ASN A 2 -23.65 19.49 -7.04
CA ASN A 2 -24.96 18.84 -7.12
C ASN A 2 -24.80 17.31 -7.02
N GLU A 3 -25.68 16.61 -6.29
CA GLU A 3 -25.70 15.16 -6.13
C GLU A 3 -25.61 14.41 -7.47
N HIS A 4 -26.28 14.89 -8.52
CA HIS A 4 -26.19 14.27 -9.85
C HIS A 4 -24.76 14.20 -10.39
N LYS A 5 -23.99 15.28 -10.24
CA LYS A 5 -22.59 15.33 -10.71
C LYS A 5 -21.70 14.35 -9.94
N LEU A 6 -21.97 14.14 -8.65
CA LEU A 6 -21.26 13.14 -7.86
C LEU A 6 -21.57 11.72 -8.36
N LYS A 7 -22.83 11.44 -8.72
CA LYS A 7 -23.22 10.15 -9.30
C LYS A 7 -22.56 9.91 -10.66
N GLU A 8 -22.48 10.93 -11.51
CA GLU A 8 -21.73 10.87 -12.79
C GLU A 8 -20.25 10.58 -12.54
N GLN A 9 -19.63 11.25 -11.57
CA GLN A 9 -18.24 10.99 -11.18
C GLN A 9 -18.02 9.55 -10.70
N MET A 10 -18.94 8.99 -9.91
CA MET A 10 -18.88 7.59 -9.48
C MET A 10 -18.96 6.62 -10.66
N CYS A 11 -19.78 6.91 -11.66
CA CYS A 11 -19.90 6.10 -12.87
C CYS A 11 -18.62 6.17 -13.72
N GLU A 12 -18.02 7.36 -13.86
CA GLU A 12 -16.72 7.56 -14.51
C GLU A 12 -15.62 6.72 -13.85
N ILE A 13 -15.50 6.80 -12.53
CA ILE A 13 -14.50 6.05 -11.76
C ILE A 13 -14.77 4.55 -11.85
N GLY A 14 -16.04 4.12 -11.82
CA GLY A 14 -16.41 2.72 -12.03
C GLY A 14 -15.96 2.18 -13.39
N ARG A 15 -16.10 2.97 -14.45
CA ARG A 15 -15.59 2.61 -15.79
C ARG A 15 -14.08 2.52 -15.83
N ARG A 16 -13.36 3.44 -15.18
CA ARG A 16 -11.89 3.39 -15.13
C ARG A 16 -11.38 2.17 -14.36
N LEU A 17 -11.99 1.85 -13.21
CA LEU A 17 -11.69 0.63 -12.45
C LEU A 17 -11.90 -0.63 -13.29
N TYR A 18 -13.03 -0.73 -13.98
CA TYR A 18 -13.33 -1.86 -14.85
C TYR A 18 -12.35 -1.96 -16.03
N ALA A 19 -12.04 -0.84 -16.69
CA ALA A 19 -11.11 -0.79 -17.82
C ALA A 19 -9.68 -1.20 -17.44
N LYS A 20 -9.27 -0.96 -16.18
CA LYS A 20 -7.99 -1.42 -15.63
C LYS A 20 -7.99 -2.88 -15.16
N GLY A 21 -9.16 -3.52 -15.13
CA GLY A 21 -9.31 -4.87 -14.58
C GLY A 21 -9.19 -4.93 -13.05
N PHE A 22 -9.43 -3.81 -12.35
CA PHE A 22 -9.40 -3.76 -10.88
C PHE A 22 -10.70 -4.25 -10.24
N ALA A 23 -11.75 -4.40 -11.04
CA ALA A 23 -13.03 -4.95 -10.62
C ALA A 23 -13.47 -6.03 -11.62
N ALA A 24 -13.56 -7.28 -11.14
CA ALA A 24 -14.03 -8.42 -11.91
C ALA A 24 -15.55 -8.60 -11.77
N ALA A 25 -16.23 -8.72 -12.92
CA ALA A 25 -17.68 -8.87 -12.99
C ALA A 25 -18.44 -7.75 -12.24
N ASN A 26 -18.88 -8.00 -11.01
CA ASN A 26 -19.72 -7.12 -10.20
C ASN A 26 -19.16 -6.80 -8.80
N ASP A 27 -17.89 -7.13 -8.58
CA ASP A 27 -17.18 -6.85 -7.33
C ASP A 27 -16.80 -5.35 -7.19
N GLY A 28 -16.12 -5.04 -6.09
CA GLY A 28 -15.73 -3.68 -5.72
C GLY A 28 -16.91 -2.78 -5.36
N ASN A 29 -16.61 -1.60 -4.84
CA ASN A 29 -17.59 -0.58 -4.53
C ASN A 29 -16.93 0.79 -4.35
N ILE A 30 -17.74 1.83 -4.58
CA ILE A 30 -17.31 3.23 -4.58
C ILE A 30 -18.29 3.98 -3.70
N THR A 31 -17.78 4.89 -2.88
CA THR A 31 -18.61 5.79 -2.08
C THR A 31 -18.12 7.23 -2.13
N ILE A 32 -19.06 8.16 -1.96
CA ILE A 32 -18.79 9.59 -1.80
C ILE A 32 -19.60 10.10 -0.59
N ARG A 33 -18.95 10.81 0.33
CA ARG A 33 -19.63 11.55 1.41
C ARG A 33 -20.44 12.68 0.81
N LEU A 34 -21.75 12.72 1.09
CA LEU A 34 -22.62 13.80 0.64
C LEU A 34 -22.68 14.92 1.67
N ASN A 35 -22.77 14.55 2.95
CA ASN A 35 -22.81 15.44 4.10
C ASN A 35 -22.48 14.66 5.39
N ASP A 36 -22.70 15.26 6.55
CA ASP A 36 -22.40 14.68 7.87
C ASP A 36 -23.31 13.50 8.25
N ARG A 37 -24.34 13.19 7.45
CA ARG A 37 -25.34 12.16 7.74
C ARG A 37 -25.58 11.19 6.59
N GLU A 38 -25.14 11.50 5.39
CA GLU A 38 -25.46 10.73 4.19
C GLU A 38 -24.23 10.46 3.32
N VAL A 39 -24.21 9.26 2.73
CA VAL A 39 -23.17 8.79 1.81
C VAL A 39 -23.84 8.22 0.56
N LEU A 40 -23.31 8.57 -0.61
CA LEU A 40 -23.63 7.89 -1.87
C LEU A 40 -22.79 6.62 -1.98
N CYS A 41 -23.39 5.52 -2.42
CA CYS A 41 -22.69 4.26 -2.62
C CYS A 41 -23.17 3.53 -3.88
N THR A 42 -22.29 2.74 -4.47
CA THR A 42 -22.67 1.86 -5.58
C THR A 42 -23.56 0.70 -5.10
N PRO A 43 -24.45 0.19 -5.97
CA PRO A 43 -25.24 -0.98 -5.66
C PRO A 43 -24.41 -2.27 -5.71
N THR A 44 -24.91 -3.31 -5.04
CA THR A 44 -24.41 -4.69 -5.18
C THR A 44 -24.85 -5.31 -6.51
N MET A 45 -24.14 -6.34 -6.97
CA MET A 45 -24.47 -7.15 -8.16
C MET A 45 -24.55 -6.35 -9.48
N VAL A 46 -23.93 -5.17 -9.53
CA VAL A 46 -23.78 -4.37 -10.77
C VAL A 46 -22.31 -4.16 -11.05
N SER A 47 -21.93 -4.46 -12.29
CA SER A 47 -20.59 -4.20 -12.79
C SER A 47 -20.28 -2.71 -12.76
N LYS A 48 -19.12 -2.35 -12.19
CA LYS A 48 -18.73 -0.95 -12.01
C LYS A 48 -18.51 -0.24 -13.35
N GLY A 49 -18.17 -0.98 -14.41
CA GLY A 49 -18.03 -0.46 -15.76
C GLY A 49 -19.34 -0.05 -16.44
N PHE A 50 -20.48 -0.51 -15.93
CA PHE A 50 -21.80 -0.30 -16.52
C PHE A 50 -22.77 0.45 -15.60
N LEU A 51 -22.26 1.08 -14.55
CA LEU A 51 -23.06 1.91 -13.64
C LEU A 51 -23.71 3.07 -14.40
N LYS A 52 -24.95 3.36 -14.04
CA LYS A 52 -25.64 4.59 -14.41
C LYS A 52 -25.92 5.44 -13.16
N PRO A 53 -26.05 6.77 -13.28
CA PRO A 53 -26.36 7.62 -12.13
C PRO A 53 -27.60 7.17 -11.34
N GLU A 54 -28.62 6.63 -12.02
CA GLU A 54 -29.86 6.14 -11.40
C GLU A 54 -29.65 4.88 -10.54
N ASP A 55 -28.55 4.16 -10.77
CA ASP A 55 -28.20 2.96 -10.00
C ASP A 55 -27.59 3.30 -8.63
N ILE A 56 -27.07 4.53 -8.47
CA ILE A 56 -26.35 4.95 -7.26
C ILE A 56 -27.33 5.10 -6.10
N CYS A 57 -27.00 4.40 -5.02
CA CYS A 57 -27.77 4.36 -3.79
C CYS A 57 -27.33 5.48 -2.84
N LYS A 58 -28.20 5.83 -1.89
CA LYS A 58 -27.87 6.70 -0.76
C LYS A 58 -28.11 5.96 0.55
N VAL A 59 -27.19 6.09 1.50
CA VAL A 59 -27.28 5.49 2.83
C VAL A 59 -27.05 6.53 3.92
N ASP A 60 -27.52 6.26 5.13
CA ASP A 60 -27.07 6.94 6.35
C ASP A 60 -25.75 6.36 6.90
N TYR A 61 -25.26 6.91 8.01
CA TYR A 61 -24.01 6.45 8.66
C TYR A 61 -24.18 5.14 9.43
N GLU A 62 -25.40 4.63 9.54
CA GLU A 62 -25.74 3.31 10.06
C GLU A 62 -25.80 2.27 8.92
N GLY A 63 -25.64 2.69 7.66
CA GLY A 63 -25.65 1.82 6.49
C GLY A 63 -27.05 1.43 6.01
N LYS A 64 -28.09 2.08 6.54
CA LYS A 64 -29.46 1.92 6.07
C LYS A 64 -29.65 2.70 4.78
N GLN A 65 -30.24 2.03 3.79
CA GLN A 65 -30.54 2.64 2.50
C GLN A 65 -31.68 3.65 2.63
N LEU A 66 -31.41 4.90 2.25
CA LEU A 66 -32.34 6.02 2.25
C LEU A 66 -32.97 6.25 0.88
N ALA A 67 -32.21 6.01 -0.19
CA ALA A 67 -32.67 6.17 -1.58
C ALA A 67 -31.93 5.24 -2.55
N GLY A 68 -32.46 5.13 -3.77
CA GLY A 68 -31.98 4.23 -4.83
C GLY A 68 -32.90 3.01 -4.99
N THR A 69 -33.08 2.56 -6.23
CA THR A 69 -33.97 1.43 -6.57
C THR A 69 -33.29 0.07 -6.46
N LYS A 70 -31.96 0.04 -6.61
CA LYS A 70 -31.13 -1.16 -6.43
C LYS A 70 -30.69 -1.30 -4.97
N LYS A 71 -30.28 -2.50 -4.57
CA LYS A 71 -29.74 -2.76 -3.24
C LYS A 71 -28.31 -2.20 -3.15
N ARG A 72 -28.03 -1.39 -2.12
CA ARG A 72 -26.70 -0.88 -1.79
C ARG A 72 -25.66 -2.00 -1.63
N THR A 73 -24.37 -1.68 -1.79
CA THR A 73 -23.26 -2.64 -1.58
C THR A 73 -23.32 -3.33 -0.20
N SER A 74 -22.93 -4.60 -0.12
CA SER A 74 -22.84 -5.35 1.15
C SER A 74 -21.77 -4.79 2.09
N GLU A 75 -20.77 -4.09 1.57
CA GLU A 75 -19.58 -3.65 2.31
C GLU A 75 -19.60 -2.17 2.65
N VAL A 76 -20.79 -1.56 2.65
CA VAL A 76 -20.93 -0.13 2.97
C VAL A 76 -20.37 0.22 4.34
N LEU A 77 -20.43 -0.72 5.29
CA LEU A 77 -19.91 -0.54 6.65
C LEU A 77 -18.39 -0.28 6.66
N LEU A 78 -17.64 -0.91 5.75
CA LEU A 78 -16.19 -0.69 5.62
C LEU A 78 -15.89 0.79 5.30
N HIS A 79 -16.61 1.36 4.33
CA HIS A 79 -16.48 2.78 3.97
C HIS A 79 -16.94 3.70 5.08
N LEU A 80 -18.05 3.36 5.74
CA LEU A 80 -18.59 4.16 6.85
C LEU A 80 -17.64 4.18 8.05
N ALA A 81 -16.90 3.11 8.33
CA ALA A 81 -15.86 3.09 9.36
C ALA A 81 -14.76 4.12 9.06
N VAL A 82 -14.30 4.19 7.81
CA VAL A 82 -13.35 5.23 7.35
C VAL A 82 -13.93 6.63 7.55
N TYR A 83 -15.15 6.89 7.05
CA TYR A 83 -15.76 8.21 7.14
C TYR A 83 -16.00 8.67 8.59
N LYS A 84 -16.36 7.76 9.49
CA LYS A 84 -16.54 8.08 10.92
C LYS A 84 -15.21 8.41 11.59
N ALA A 85 -14.15 7.71 11.25
CA ALA A 85 -12.82 7.94 11.81
C ALA A 85 -12.12 9.18 11.22
N ARG A 86 -12.45 9.56 9.98
CA ARG A 86 -11.77 10.61 9.21
C ARG A 86 -12.76 11.58 8.57
N PRO A 87 -13.07 12.71 9.22
CA PRO A 87 -13.94 13.75 8.69
C PRO A 87 -13.42 14.41 7.39
N ASP A 88 -12.10 14.40 7.17
CA ASP A 88 -11.45 14.95 5.99
C ASP A 88 -11.60 14.06 4.73
N VAL A 89 -12.04 12.82 4.90
CA VAL A 89 -12.25 11.88 3.79
C VAL A 89 -13.62 12.10 3.17
N MET A 90 -13.64 12.32 1.85
CA MET A 90 -14.85 12.57 1.07
C MET A 90 -15.12 11.49 0.02
N GLY A 91 -14.11 10.72 -0.39
CA GLY A 91 -14.26 9.66 -1.39
C GLY A 91 -13.50 8.40 -0.99
N ALA A 92 -14.07 7.25 -1.31
CA ALA A 92 -13.44 5.95 -1.05
C ALA A 92 -13.75 4.94 -2.16
N VAL A 93 -12.79 4.06 -2.40
CA VAL A 93 -12.82 2.99 -3.39
C VAL A 93 -12.36 1.71 -2.72
N HIS A 94 -13.16 0.66 -2.84
CA HIS A 94 -12.75 -0.70 -2.53
C HIS A 94 -12.85 -1.55 -3.81
N CYS A 95 -11.80 -2.29 -4.12
CA CYS A 95 -11.76 -3.17 -5.29
C CYS A 95 -10.66 -4.23 -5.14
N HIS A 96 -10.42 -4.99 -6.22
CA HIS A 96 -9.50 -6.13 -6.25
C HIS A 96 -8.41 -5.96 -7.32
N PRO A 97 -7.59 -4.90 -7.24
CA PRO A 97 -6.48 -4.70 -8.16
C PRO A 97 -5.51 -5.90 -8.12
N PRO A 98 -5.28 -6.63 -9.24
CA PRO A 98 -4.70 -7.97 -9.20
C PRO A 98 -3.32 -8.08 -8.54
N HIS A 99 -2.45 -7.09 -8.71
CA HIS A 99 -1.10 -7.15 -8.18
C HIS A 99 -1.09 -6.83 -6.69
N ALA A 100 -1.83 -5.82 -6.23
CA ALA A 100 -1.95 -5.56 -4.80
C ALA A 100 -2.70 -6.70 -4.08
N THR A 101 -3.73 -7.28 -4.70
CA THR A 101 -4.41 -8.48 -4.19
C THR A 101 -3.45 -9.68 -4.11
N ALA A 102 -2.46 -9.80 -5.01
CA ALA A 102 -1.45 -10.86 -4.90
C ALA A 102 -0.63 -10.76 -3.61
N PHE A 103 -0.24 -9.55 -3.19
CA PHE A 103 0.41 -9.33 -1.88
C PHE A 103 -0.55 -9.63 -0.72
N ALA A 104 -1.83 -9.26 -0.86
CA ALA A 104 -2.86 -9.55 0.13
C ALA A 104 -3.04 -11.06 0.39
N VAL A 105 -3.02 -11.86 -0.68
CA VAL A 105 -3.12 -13.33 -0.64
C VAL A 105 -1.83 -13.96 -0.14
N ALA A 106 -0.68 -13.43 -0.57
CA ALA A 106 0.63 -13.92 -0.13
C ALA A 106 0.94 -13.58 1.34
N GLN A 107 0.14 -12.69 1.95
CA GLN A 107 0.44 -12.07 3.24
C GLN A 107 1.85 -11.46 3.27
N GLU A 108 2.22 -10.83 2.17
CA GLU A 108 3.54 -10.25 1.98
C GLU A 108 3.43 -8.72 2.19
N PRO A 109 4.10 -8.15 3.20
CA PRO A 109 4.13 -6.70 3.40
C PRO A 109 4.63 -5.96 2.16
N ILE A 110 4.10 -4.77 1.91
CA ILE A 110 4.55 -3.92 0.80
C ILE A 110 5.94 -3.35 1.12
N PRO A 111 6.98 -3.65 0.31
CA PRO A 111 8.30 -3.05 0.48
C PRO A 111 8.26 -1.53 0.40
N LYS A 112 9.10 -0.87 1.20
CA LYS A 112 9.31 0.58 1.19
C LYS A 112 10.63 0.95 0.52
N CYS A 113 10.79 2.23 0.23
CA CYS A 113 12.01 2.84 -0.30
C CYS A 113 12.43 2.30 -1.66
N VAL A 114 11.49 2.00 -2.55
CA VAL A 114 11.82 1.49 -3.90
C VAL A 114 11.51 2.52 -4.99
N LEU A 115 10.35 3.19 -4.92
CA LEU A 115 9.92 4.17 -5.92
C LEU A 115 9.57 5.51 -5.27
N PRO A 116 10.04 6.65 -5.80
CA PRO A 116 9.77 7.97 -5.21
C PRO A 116 8.27 8.29 -5.14
N GLU A 117 7.50 7.92 -6.17
CA GLU A 117 6.08 8.21 -6.28
C GLU A 117 5.28 7.57 -5.14
N VAL A 118 5.65 6.35 -4.73
CA VAL A 118 4.98 5.64 -3.64
C VAL A 118 5.28 6.31 -2.30
N GLU A 119 6.55 6.64 -2.06
CA GLU A 119 6.99 7.30 -0.84
C GLU A 119 6.29 8.66 -0.65
N VAL A 120 6.15 9.41 -1.75
CA VAL A 120 5.54 10.74 -1.75
C VAL A 120 4.01 10.68 -1.71
N PHE A 121 3.35 9.88 -2.57
CA PHE A 121 1.90 9.99 -2.80
C PHE A 121 1.04 8.99 -2.01
N LEU A 122 1.58 7.84 -1.62
CA LEU A 122 0.86 6.82 -0.84
C LEU A 122 1.29 6.88 0.63
N GLY A 123 2.60 6.87 0.89
CA GLY A 123 3.12 6.65 2.24
C GLY A 123 3.00 5.20 2.68
N GLU A 124 2.73 4.98 3.96
CA GLU A 124 2.57 3.63 4.52
C GLU A 124 1.31 2.92 4.00
N VAL A 125 1.45 1.62 3.71
CA VAL A 125 0.38 0.76 3.20
C VAL A 125 0.33 -0.53 4.03
N PRO A 126 -0.50 -0.59 5.09
CA PRO A 126 -0.64 -1.76 5.92
C PRO A 126 -1.49 -2.84 5.24
N ILE A 127 -1.35 -4.06 5.74
CA ILE A 127 -2.28 -5.17 5.50
C ILE A 127 -3.13 -5.33 6.76
N ALA A 128 -4.45 -5.21 6.63
CA ALA A 128 -5.39 -5.52 7.70
C ALA A 128 -5.65 -7.03 7.79
N GLU A 129 -5.89 -7.51 9.01
CA GLU A 129 -6.23 -8.90 9.28
C GLU A 129 -7.48 -9.33 8.49
N TYR A 130 -7.52 -10.61 8.11
CA TYR A 130 -8.65 -11.16 7.41
C TYR A 130 -9.88 -11.19 8.31
N GLU A 131 -10.98 -10.66 7.78
CA GLU A 131 -12.30 -10.78 8.38
C GLU A 131 -13.33 -11.07 7.29
N THR A 132 -14.47 -11.65 7.69
CA THR A 132 -15.51 -12.02 6.72
C THR A 132 -16.19 -10.77 6.15
N PRO A 133 -16.20 -10.57 4.82
CA PRO A 133 -16.78 -9.39 4.18
C PRO A 133 -18.25 -9.14 4.54
N GLY A 134 -18.64 -7.86 4.61
CA GLY A 134 -20.00 -7.43 4.94
C GLY A 134 -20.39 -7.52 6.42
N THR A 135 -19.46 -7.89 7.31
CA THR A 135 -19.66 -7.89 8.76
C THR A 135 -19.15 -6.61 9.41
N GLN A 136 -19.59 -6.30 10.63
CA GLN A 136 -19.03 -5.18 11.39
C GLN A 136 -17.55 -5.41 11.74
N LYS A 137 -17.14 -6.65 12.04
CA LYS A 137 -15.74 -6.99 12.30
C LYS A 137 -14.83 -6.64 11.12
N PHE A 138 -15.29 -6.92 9.90
CA PHE A 138 -14.56 -6.52 8.68
C PHE A 138 -14.46 -5.00 8.51
N ALA A 139 -15.48 -4.25 8.91
CA ALA A 139 -15.38 -2.79 8.94
C ALA A 139 -14.42 -2.29 10.03
N ASP A 140 -14.35 -2.99 11.17
CA ASP A 140 -13.51 -2.60 12.30
C ASP A 140 -12.02 -2.92 12.06
N CYS A 141 -11.69 -3.89 11.20
CA CYS A 141 -10.31 -4.33 10.96
C CYS A 141 -9.42 -3.22 10.35
N VAL A 142 -10.01 -2.20 9.71
CA VAL A 142 -9.25 -1.07 9.15
C VAL A 142 -8.98 0.04 10.15
N LEU A 143 -9.76 0.12 11.25
CA LEU A 143 -9.71 1.22 12.22
C LEU A 143 -8.33 1.49 12.84
N PRO A 144 -7.46 0.48 13.08
CA PRO A 144 -6.10 0.75 13.56
C PRO A 144 -5.25 1.59 12.60
N TYR A 145 -5.59 1.62 11.31
CA TYR A 145 -4.75 2.19 10.25
C TYR A 145 -5.30 3.48 9.64
N VAL A 146 -6.63 3.66 9.67
CA VAL A 146 -7.31 4.76 8.93
C VAL A 146 -6.89 6.17 9.35
N ARG A 147 -6.28 6.36 10.52
CA ARG A 147 -5.78 7.66 10.96
C ARG A 147 -4.51 8.10 10.23
N ASP A 148 -3.71 7.13 9.82
CA ASP A 148 -2.32 7.34 9.43
C ASP A 148 -2.03 6.93 7.99
N CYS A 149 -2.99 6.24 7.35
CA CYS A 149 -2.88 5.77 5.97
C CYS A 149 -4.11 6.16 5.15
N ASN A 150 -3.94 6.19 3.83
CA ASN A 150 -5.02 6.42 2.86
C ASN A 150 -5.25 5.21 1.93
N THR A 151 -4.49 4.13 2.14
CA THR A 151 -4.51 2.90 1.35
C THR A 151 -4.25 1.76 2.31
N ILE A 152 -5.15 0.78 2.34
CA ILE A 152 -5.06 -0.40 3.20
C ILE A 152 -5.30 -1.61 2.31
N ILE A 153 -4.42 -2.60 2.39
CA ILE A 153 -4.62 -3.91 1.78
C ILE A 153 -5.41 -4.77 2.76
N LEU A 154 -6.38 -5.53 2.26
CA LEU A 154 -7.24 -6.40 3.05
C LEU A 154 -6.80 -7.84 2.78
N ALA A 155 -6.25 -8.52 3.79
CA ALA A 155 -5.70 -9.87 3.63
C ALA A 155 -6.68 -10.82 2.92
N ASN A 156 -6.21 -11.62 1.97
CA ASN A 156 -7.02 -12.55 1.16
C ASN A 156 -8.26 -11.93 0.48
N HIS A 157 -8.24 -10.62 0.21
CA HIS A 157 -9.41 -9.93 -0.34
C HIS A 157 -9.03 -8.91 -1.42
N GLY A 158 -8.58 -7.71 -1.04
CA GLY A 158 -8.46 -6.58 -1.95
C GLY A 158 -7.81 -5.37 -1.33
N THR A 159 -8.23 -4.18 -1.76
CA THR A 159 -7.77 -2.91 -1.19
C THR A 159 -8.95 -2.02 -0.82
N ILE A 160 -8.76 -1.16 0.17
CA ILE A 160 -9.58 0.04 0.34
C ILE A 160 -8.67 1.26 0.31
N THR A 161 -9.03 2.23 -0.54
CA THR A 161 -8.34 3.50 -0.66
C THR A 161 -9.33 4.64 -0.48
N PHE A 162 -8.85 5.74 0.09
CA PHE A 162 -9.70 6.88 0.42
C PHE A 162 -8.91 8.18 0.39
N GLY A 163 -9.62 9.31 0.34
CA GLY A 163 -9.00 10.61 0.23
C GLY A 163 -9.98 11.79 0.31
N PRO A 164 -9.46 13.03 0.15
CA PRO A 164 -10.24 14.25 0.22
C PRO A 164 -11.27 14.40 -0.92
N ASP A 165 -11.17 13.55 -1.94
CA ASP A 165 -12.14 13.38 -3.01
C ASP A 165 -12.03 11.97 -3.61
N LEU A 166 -12.97 11.64 -4.49
CA LEU A 166 -13.02 10.32 -5.12
C LEU A 166 -11.87 10.08 -6.12
N GLU A 167 -11.39 11.13 -6.78
CA GLU A 167 -10.31 11.02 -7.77
C GLU A 167 -9.01 10.60 -7.08
N LYS A 168 -8.68 11.25 -5.94
CA LYS A 168 -7.51 10.89 -5.12
C LYS A 168 -7.62 9.47 -4.56
N ALA A 169 -8.82 9.05 -4.12
CA ALA A 169 -9.03 7.66 -3.69
C ALA A 169 -8.74 6.67 -4.84
N TYR A 170 -9.23 6.95 -6.05
CA TYR A 170 -8.95 6.14 -7.23
C TYR A 170 -7.46 6.15 -7.61
N PHE A 171 -6.79 7.31 -7.61
CA PHE A 171 -5.36 7.40 -7.87
C PHE A 171 -4.54 6.57 -6.89
N ASN A 172 -4.90 6.57 -5.62
CA ASN A 172 -4.23 5.71 -4.63
C ASN A 172 -4.35 4.23 -5.00
N THR A 173 -5.51 3.78 -5.50
CA THR A 173 -5.69 2.41 -6.03
C THR A 173 -4.78 2.15 -7.24
N GLU A 174 -4.68 3.09 -8.20
CA GLU A 174 -3.80 2.92 -9.36
C GLU A 174 -2.33 2.83 -8.96
N ILE A 175 -1.87 3.70 -8.06
CA ILE A 175 -0.48 3.76 -7.63
C ILE A 175 -0.11 2.46 -6.92
N ILE A 176 -0.95 1.95 -6.00
CA ILE A 176 -0.58 0.74 -5.23
C ILE A 176 -0.53 -0.50 -6.12
N ASP A 177 -1.46 -0.66 -7.08
CA ASP A 177 -1.41 -1.81 -7.99
C ASP A 177 -0.22 -1.74 -8.94
N ALA A 178 0.04 -0.55 -9.51
CA ALA A 178 1.20 -0.34 -10.37
C ALA A 178 2.50 -0.62 -9.62
N TYR A 179 2.58 -0.22 -8.35
CA TYR A 179 3.74 -0.49 -7.52
C TYR A 179 3.93 -1.99 -7.25
N CYS A 180 2.86 -2.68 -6.83
CA CYS A 180 2.89 -4.12 -6.60
C CYS A 180 3.29 -4.88 -7.88
N LYS A 181 2.81 -4.44 -9.05
CA LYS A 181 3.23 -5.00 -10.34
C LYS A 181 4.74 -4.84 -10.56
N ILE A 182 5.27 -3.64 -10.34
CA ILE A 182 6.70 -3.36 -10.51
C ILE A 182 7.53 -4.23 -9.57
N LEU A 183 7.11 -4.39 -8.31
CA LEU A 183 7.81 -5.23 -7.34
C LEU A 183 7.84 -6.70 -7.76
N ILE A 184 6.72 -7.25 -8.23
CA ILE A 184 6.64 -8.62 -8.75
C ILE A 184 7.59 -8.79 -9.94
N LEU A 185 7.55 -7.86 -10.90
CA LEU A 185 8.42 -7.90 -12.09
C LEU A 185 9.90 -7.74 -11.73
N ALA A 186 10.26 -6.80 -10.85
CA ALA A 186 11.62 -6.59 -10.38
C ALA A 186 12.15 -7.84 -9.65
N ARG A 187 11.30 -8.51 -8.88
CA ARG A 187 11.67 -9.77 -8.22
C ARG A 187 11.95 -10.89 -9.22
N GLN A 188 11.18 -10.98 -10.30
CA GLN A 188 11.44 -11.92 -11.40
C GLN A 188 12.77 -11.64 -12.13
N LEU A 189 13.21 -10.38 -12.18
CA LEU A 189 14.53 -10.00 -12.69
C LEU A 189 15.67 -10.33 -11.71
N GLY A 190 15.36 -10.71 -10.47
CA GLY A 190 16.29 -11.26 -9.49
C GLY A 190 16.71 -10.30 -8.38
N ARG A 191 16.48 -8.98 -8.51
CA ARG A 191 16.91 -8.00 -7.49
C ARG A 191 15.98 -6.80 -7.40
N ILE A 192 15.82 -6.28 -6.18
CA ILE A 192 15.20 -4.98 -5.90
C ILE A 192 16.21 -4.11 -5.17
N THR A 193 16.41 -2.90 -5.69
CA THR A 193 17.28 -1.90 -5.06
C THR A 193 16.43 -0.92 -4.29
N THR A 194 16.82 -0.60 -3.07
CA THR A 194 16.15 0.40 -2.23
C THR A 194 16.96 1.67 -2.12
N PHE A 195 16.29 2.79 -1.82
CA PHE A 195 16.92 4.04 -1.42
C PHE A 195 17.73 3.87 -0.14
N ASN A 196 18.80 4.66 -0.04
CA ASN A 196 19.52 4.85 1.20
C ASN A 196 18.80 5.88 2.09
N GLU A 197 19.27 6.06 3.32
CA GLU A 197 18.65 6.95 4.30
C GLU A 197 18.62 8.42 3.86
N GLN A 198 19.69 8.89 3.19
CA GLN A 198 19.75 10.26 2.66
C GLN A 198 18.68 10.48 1.60
N GLN A 199 18.60 9.59 0.61
CA GLN A 199 17.60 9.66 -0.47
C GLN A 199 16.18 9.62 0.07
N THR A 200 15.91 8.76 1.06
CA THR A 200 14.58 8.69 1.69
C THR A 200 14.27 9.97 2.47
N SER A 201 15.25 10.55 3.14
CA SER A 201 15.08 11.82 3.86
C SER A 201 14.77 12.98 2.92
N GLU A 202 15.46 13.07 1.78
CA GLU A 202 15.18 14.06 0.72
C GLU A 202 13.75 13.91 0.16
N LEU A 203 13.28 12.67 -0.04
CA LEU A 203 11.89 12.41 -0.45
C LEU A 203 10.88 12.81 0.63
N MET A 204 11.19 12.60 1.91
CA MET A 204 10.33 13.02 3.02
C MET A 204 10.22 14.54 3.11
N GLU A 205 11.31 15.28 2.91
CA GLU A 205 11.28 16.74 2.82
C GLU A 205 10.47 17.23 1.61
N PHE A 206 10.64 16.58 0.46
CA PHE A 206 9.87 16.89 -0.74
C PHE A 206 8.37 16.65 -0.53
N LYS A 207 8.00 15.54 0.11
CA LYS A 207 6.61 15.22 0.49
C LYS A 207 6.01 16.30 1.39
N LYS A 208 6.75 16.77 2.41
CA LYS A 208 6.32 17.89 3.27
C LYS A 208 6.08 19.17 2.48
N ARG A 209 6.98 19.52 1.55
CA ARG A 209 6.83 20.71 0.68
C ARG A 209 5.59 20.66 -0.21
N LEU A 210 5.18 19.46 -0.62
CA LEU A 210 3.95 19.24 -1.39
C LEU A 210 2.67 19.23 -0.52
N GLY A 211 2.80 19.30 0.81
CA GLY A 211 1.66 19.35 1.73
C GLY A 211 0.99 18.00 1.99
N TYR A 212 1.65 16.89 1.65
CA TYR A 212 1.15 15.56 2.03
C TYR A 212 1.51 15.25 3.48
N ASP A 213 0.57 14.67 4.22
CA ASP A 213 0.80 14.14 5.56
C ASP A 213 1.37 12.71 5.50
N ASP A 214 2.11 12.31 6.53
CA ASP A 214 2.67 10.97 6.68
C ASP A 214 2.92 10.67 8.16
N VAL A 215 2.59 9.46 8.59
CA VAL A 215 2.85 8.99 9.97
C VAL A 215 4.33 9.05 10.35
N ARG A 216 5.23 8.90 9.38
CA ARG A 216 6.68 9.01 9.57
C ARG A 216 7.14 10.40 9.97
N PHE A 217 6.32 11.43 9.75
CA PHE A 217 6.62 12.77 10.26
C PHE A 217 6.30 12.94 11.74
N LYS A 218 5.43 12.08 12.28
CA LYS A 218 4.88 12.17 13.63
C LYS A 218 5.53 11.17 14.59
N ASN A 219 6.14 10.10 14.06
CA ASN A 219 6.79 9.07 14.85
C ASN A 219 8.31 9.01 14.54
N PRO A 220 9.17 9.50 15.45
CA PRO A 220 10.62 9.48 15.25
C PRO A 220 11.22 8.07 15.28
N ASP A 221 10.54 7.10 15.90
CA ASP A 221 10.97 5.70 15.95
C ASP A 221 10.55 4.91 14.70
N CYS A 222 9.79 5.54 13.80
CA CYS A 222 9.37 4.89 12.57
C CYS A 222 10.54 4.79 11.58
N ALA A 223 10.93 3.56 11.25
CA ALA A 223 11.94 3.32 10.25
C ALA A 223 11.55 3.90 8.88
N LEU A 224 12.35 4.83 8.37
CA LEU A 224 12.20 5.43 7.03
C LEU A 224 12.17 4.35 5.96
N CYS A 225 13.07 3.36 6.09
CA CYS A 225 13.12 2.14 5.29
C CYS A 225 13.14 0.92 6.21
N GLY A 226 12.28 -0.06 5.97
CA GLY A 226 12.17 -1.25 6.83
C GLY A 226 10.75 -1.81 6.85
N PRO A 227 10.40 -2.61 7.87
CA PRO A 227 9.03 -3.05 8.11
C PRO A 227 8.08 -1.85 8.20
N SER A 228 6.81 -2.07 7.89
CA SER A 228 5.80 -1.05 8.10
C SER A 228 5.77 -0.64 9.58
N THR A 229 5.43 0.62 9.86
CA THR A 229 5.20 1.10 11.25
C THR A 229 4.14 0.26 11.98
N PHE A 230 3.24 -0.35 11.20
CA PHE A 230 2.18 -1.22 11.69
C PHE A 230 2.60 -2.69 11.83
N ASN A 231 3.81 -3.05 11.41
CA ASN A 231 4.38 -4.39 11.55
C ASN A 231 5.40 -4.36 12.70
N GLY A 232 4.97 -4.74 13.91
CA GLY A 232 5.79 -4.83 15.12
C GLY A 232 5.03 -5.54 16.24
N PRO A 233 5.64 -5.80 17.42
CA PRO A 233 4.98 -6.47 18.54
C PRO A 233 3.73 -5.75 19.06
N ASP A 234 3.65 -4.43 18.86
CA ASP A 234 2.48 -3.60 19.19
C ASP A 234 1.61 -3.28 17.95
N GLY A 235 1.98 -3.79 16.78
CA GLY A 235 1.25 -3.62 15.53
C GLY A 235 0.00 -4.51 15.48
N ALA A 236 -1.12 -3.96 15.00
CA ALA A 236 -2.40 -4.67 15.01
C ALA A 236 -2.39 -5.98 14.21
N TYR A 237 -1.53 -6.12 13.19
CA TYR A 237 -1.35 -7.33 12.41
C TYR A 237 0.07 -7.41 11.83
N ALA A 238 0.98 -8.04 12.57
CA ALA A 238 2.39 -8.11 12.20
C ALA A 238 2.67 -9.24 11.20
N LEU A 239 3.10 -8.86 10.00
CA LEU A 239 3.50 -9.79 8.93
C LEU A 239 5.01 -9.74 8.69
N GLU A 240 5.63 -10.91 8.62
CA GLU A 240 7.06 -11.06 8.32
C GLU A 240 7.27 -11.18 6.80
N PRO A 241 8.10 -10.32 6.18
CA PRO A 241 8.43 -10.41 4.76
C PRO A 241 9.10 -11.75 4.41
N ARG A 242 8.67 -12.39 3.33
CA ARG A 242 9.26 -13.64 2.82
C ARG A 242 9.82 -13.45 1.42
N ALA A 243 8.98 -13.04 0.48
CA ALA A 243 9.39 -12.85 -0.90
C ALA A 243 10.35 -11.66 -1.07
N PHE A 244 10.20 -10.63 -0.22
CA PHE A 244 10.97 -9.39 -0.25
C PHE A 244 11.82 -9.19 1.01
N ALA A 245 12.12 -10.26 1.74
CA ALA A 245 13.08 -10.20 2.84
C ALA A 245 14.41 -9.61 2.35
N LYS A 246 15.01 -8.71 3.14
CA LYS A 246 16.36 -8.21 2.84
C LYS A 246 17.29 -9.41 2.75
N GLU A 247 18.06 -9.49 1.68
CA GLU A 247 19.14 -10.47 1.61
C GLU A 247 20.06 -10.24 2.83
N PRO A 248 20.47 -11.31 3.54
CA PRO A 248 21.46 -11.16 4.58
C PRO A 248 22.67 -10.44 3.97
N PRO A 249 23.31 -9.51 4.70
CA PRO A 249 24.46 -8.80 4.18
C PRO A 249 25.42 -9.83 3.61
N TYR A 250 25.85 -9.62 2.36
CA TYR A 250 26.77 -10.51 1.69
C TYR A 250 27.93 -10.73 2.64
N LYS A 251 28.00 -11.93 3.24
CA LYS A 251 29.21 -12.41 3.87
C LYS A 251 30.13 -12.56 2.68
N GLY A 252 30.87 -11.50 2.33
CA GLY A 252 32.03 -11.62 1.48
C GLY A 252 32.76 -12.87 1.91
N ARG A 253 33.35 -13.62 0.95
CA ARG A 253 34.20 -14.76 1.30
C ARG A 253 34.99 -14.33 2.51
N ASN A 254 34.70 -14.94 3.67
CA ASN A 254 35.44 -14.70 4.88
C ASN A 254 36.84 -15.22 4.55
N ALA A 255 37.67 -14.40 3.91
CA ALA A 255 39.03 -14.33 4.36
C ALA A 255 38.86 -13.92 5.81
N ALA A 256 39.10 -14.86 6.73
CA ALA A 256 39.39 -14.52 8.11
C ALA A 256 40.29 -13.28 8.11
N PRO A 257 40.17 -12.35 9.07
CA PRO A 257 41.04 -11.18 9.13
C PRO A 257 42.46 -11.68 8.92
N VAL A 258 43.01 -11.38 7.74
CA VAL A 258 44.33 -11.86 7.40
C VAL A 258 45.22 -11.06 8.31
N ASP A 259 45.92 -11.75 9.21
CA ASP A 259 46.94 -11.11 10.02
C ASP A 259 47.93 -10.48 9.05
N THR A 260 47.81 -9.16 8.91
CA THR A 260 48.53 -8.39 7.92
C THR A 260 50.04 -8.54 8.15
N ASP A 261 50.46 -8.73 9.40
CA ASP A 261 51.85 -8.94 9.75
C ASP A 261 52.34 -10.32 9.31
N ASP A 262 51.50 -11.35 9.46
CA ASP A 262 51.81 -12.72 9.02
C ASP A 262 51.84 -12.83 7.48
N LEU A 263 50.96 -12.09 6.79
CA LEU A 263 50.95 -11.99 5.33
C LEU A 263 52.18 -11.24 4.80
N VAL A 264 52.52 -10.10 5.41
CA VAL A 264 53.73 -9.33 5.05
C VAL A 264 54.98 -10.17 5.25
N ARG A 265 55.07 -10.92 6.37
CA ARG A 265 56.20 -11.83 6.63
C ARG A 265 56.29 -12.92 5.55
N THR A 266 55.18 -13.58 5.27
CA THR A 266 55.13 -14.66 4.27
C THR A 266 55.51 -14.18 2.87
N ILE A 267 55.03 -13.00 2.46
CA ILE A 267 55.39 -12.41 1.16
C ILE A 267 56.88 -12.04 1.13
N THR A 268 57.39 -11.47 2.22
CA THR A 268 58.81 -11.08 2.31
C THR A 268 59.72 -12.29 2.22
N ASP A 269 59.41 -13.38 2.93
CA ASP A 269 60.19 -14.63 2.87
C ASP A 269 60.20 -15.23 1.45
N GLN A 270 59.06 -15.21 0.75
CA GLN A 270 58.97 -15.69 -0.63
C GLN A 270 59.76 -14.81 -1.62
N VAL A 271 59.71 -13.49 -1.45
CA VAL A 271 60.50 -12.55 -2.27
C VAL A 271 61.99 -12.74 -2.02
N MET A 272 62.41 -12.87 -0.76
CA MET A 272 63.82 -13.10 -0.42
C MET A 272 64.34 -14.45 -0.93
N ALA A 273 63.52 -15.50 -0.87
CA ALA A 273 63.86 -16.79 -1.45
C ALA A 273 64.00 -16.74 -2.98
N ALA A 274 63.12 -16.00 -3.67
CA ALA A 274 63.19 -15.80 -5.11
C ALA A 274 64.43 -14.97 -5.53
N LEU A 275 64.79 -13.94 -4.74
CA LEU A 275 65.99 -13.15 -4.96
C LEU A 275 67.28 -13.94 -4.69
N ALA A 276 67.28 -14.84 -3.70
CA ALA A 276 68.41 -15.72 -3.41
C ALA A 276 68.59 -16.82 -4.48
N GLY A 277 67.50 -17.25 -5.14
CA GLY A 277 67.53 -18.22 -6.24
C GLY A 277 67.88 -17.65 -7.62
N ALA A 278 67.92 -16.31 -7.76
CA ALA A 278 68.21 -15.64 -9.04
C ALA A 278 69.70 -15.27 -9.22
N GLY A 279 70.58 -15.75 -8.33
CA GLY A 279 72.02 -15.49 -8.36
C GLY A 279 72.85 -16.75 -8.58
N VAL A 280 72.74 -17.39 -9.75
CA VAL A 280 73.79 -18.21 -10.41
C VAL A 280 73.68 -18.02 -11.92
#